data_AF-A0A7V8VLR5-F1
#
_entry.id   AF-A0A7V8VLR5-F1
#
_cell.length_a   1.000
_cell.length_b   1.000
_cell.length_c   1.000
_cell.angle_alpha   90.00
_cell.angle_beta   90.00
_cell.angle_gamma   90.00
#
_symmetry.space_group_name_H-M   'P 1'
#
loop_
_entity.id
_entity.type
_entity.pdbx_description
1 polymer ?
#
loop_
_entity_poly.entity_id
_entity_poly.type
_entity_poly.pdbx_seq_one_letter_code
_entity_poly.pdbx_strand_id
1 'polypeptide(L)' 'MAGKHRAGRRWLSILWRETTAPLWQQSVFAGNATQYTVEKVSKDHFVFGVCAIDQDGNVSPAVYPVPAR' A
#
# COMPACT_ATOMS: atom_id res chain seq x y z
N MET A 1 -18.52 29.42 -1.89
CA MET A 1 -17.82 28.85 -0.72
C MET A 1 -16.91 27.73 -1.22
N ALA A 2 -15.65 28.04 -1.53
CA ALA A 2 -14.68 27.03 -1.96
C ALA A 2 -14.27 26.19 -0.74
N GLY A 3 -14.73 24.94 -0.70
CA GLY A 3 -14.39 23.99 0.35
C GLY A 3 -12.89 23.76 0.35
N LYS A 4 -12.21 24.23 1.41
CA LYS A 4 -10.82 23.88 1.69
C LYS A 4 -10.71 22.36 1.70
N HIS A 5 -9.98 21.78 0.74
CA HIS A 5 -9.50 20.41 0.83
C HIS A 5 -8.67 20.31 2.11
N ARG A 6 -9.27 19.78 3.18
CA ARG A 6 -8.48 19.24 4.28
C ARG A 6 -7.68 18.13 3.66
N ALA A 7 -6.36 18.25 3.62
CA ALA A 7 -5.49 17.13 3.31
C ALA A 7 -5.76 16.06 4.38
N GLY A 8 -6.72 15.19 4.10
CA GLY A 8 -7.14 14.13 5.01
C GLY A 8 -5.96 13.20 5.22
N ARG A 9 -5.69 12.84 6.48
CA ARG A 9 -4.64 11.86 6.78
C ARG A 9 -5.00 10.59 6.02
N ARG A 10 -4.08 10.15 5.17
CA ARG A 10 -4.15 8.90 4.43
C ARG A 10 -3.02 8.02 4.93
N TRP A 11 -3.35 6.78 5.23
CA TRP A 11 -2.38 5.78 5.60
C TRP A 11 -2.12 4.85 4.43
N LEU A 12 -0.99 4.16 4.44
CA LEU A 12 -0.62 3.16 3.45
C LEU A 12 -0.70 1.78 4.05
N SER A 13 -1.11 0.82 3.24
CA SER A 13 -0.93 -0.61 3.50
C SER A 13 -0.16 -1.22 2.33
N ILE A 14 0.76 -2.12 2.65
CA ILE A 14 1.57 -2.83 1.67
C ILE A 14 1.05 -4.24 1.60
N LEU A 15 0.81 -4.69 0.38
CA LEU A 15 0.24 -5.98 0.06
C LEU A 15 1.28 -6.80 -0.67
N TRP A 16 1.30 -8.11 -0.46
CA TRP A 16 2.09 -8.99 -1.32
C TRP A 16 1.41 -10.34 -1.53
N ARG A 17 1.80 -10.97 -2.64
CA ARG A 17 1.36 -12.30 -3.05
C ARG A 17 2.48 -13.02 -3.78
N GLU A 18 2.46 -14.35 -3.72
CA GLU A 18 3.31 -15.17 -4.59
C GLU A 18 3.03 -14.82 -6.06
N THR A 19 4.05 -14.99 -6.90
CA THR A 19 3.97 -14.65 -8.33
C THR A 19 2.85 -15.40 -9.07
N THR A 20 2.52 -16.61 -8.60
CA THR A 20 1.48 -17.50 -9.15
C THR A 20 0.10 -17.30 -8.55
N ALA A 21 -0.02 -16.61 -7.41
CA ALA A 21 -1.29 -16.44 -6.72
C ALA A 21 -2.21 -15.42 -7.44
N PRO A 22 -3.52 -15.67 -7.61
CA PRO A 22 -4.41 -14.71 -8.26
C PRO A 22 -4.84 -13.55 -7.34
N LEU A 23 -4.71 -13.72 -6.02
CA LEU A 23 -5.18 -12.78 -5.00
C LEU A 23 -4.03 -12.30 -4.11
N TRP A 24 -4.20 -11.14 -3.49
CA TRP A 24 -3.33 -10.68 -2.40
C TRP A 24 -3.41 -11.64 -1.22
N GLN A 25 -2.27 -12.05 -0.68
CA GLN A 25 -2.24 -13.06 0.39
C GLN A 25 -1.87 -12.45 1.73
N GLN A 26 -1.02 -11.42 1.73
CA GLN A 26 -0.45 -10.83 2.93
C GLN A 26 -0.54 -9.31 2.87
N SER A 27 -0.59 -8.68 4.04
CA SER A 27 -0.62 -7.22 4.17
C SER A 27 0.09 -6.73 5.42
N VAL A 28 0.58 -5.49 5.39
CA VAL A 28 1.04 -4.79 6.58
C VAL A 28 0.65 -3.31 6.53
N PHE A 29 0.12 -2.82 7.65
CA PHE A 29 -0.23 -1.41 7.80
C PHE A 29 1.04 -0.59 8.04
N ALA A 30 1.35 0.29 7.07
CA ALA A 30 2.51 1.17 7.11
C ALA A 30 2.20 2.54 7.73
N GLY A 31 0.96 2.80 8.12
CA GLY A 31 0.56 4.07 8.70
C GLY A 31 0.80 5.23 7.74
N ASN A 32 1.29 6.37 8.24
CA ASN A 32 1.57 7.56 7.42
C ASN A 32 3.00 7.58 6.87
N ALA A 33 3.69 6.44 6.84
CA ALA A 33 5.06 6.35 6.35
C ALA A 33 5.13 6.65 4.84
N THR A 34 6.18 7.35 4.44
CA THR A 34 6.51 7.61 3.02
C THR A 34 7.47 6.57 2.45
N GLN A 35 8.08 5.75 3.31
CA GLN A 35 8.96 4.64 2.98
C GLN A 35 8.72 3.51 3.97
N TYR A 36 8.78 2.27 3.48
CA TYR A 36 8.61 1.08 4.31
C TYR A 36 9.39 -0.08 3.72
N THR A 37 10.04 -0.87 4.58
CA THR A 37 10.75 -2.10 4.21
C THR A 37 9.99 -3.29 4.78
N VAL A 38 9.61 -4.23 3.92
CA VAL A 38 9.03 -5.51 4.36
C VAL A 38 10.17 -6.45 4.71
N GLU A 39 10.44 -6.59 6.00
CA GLU A 39 11.54 -7.43 6.50
C GLU A 39 11.30 -8.92 6.21
N LYS A 40 12.38 -9.65 5.93
CA LYS A 40 12.39 -11.11 5.71
C LYS A 40 11.54 -11.59 4.52
N VAL A 41 11.18 -10.72 3.58
CA VAL A 41 10.49 -11.07 2.34
C VAL A 41 11.39 -10.73 1.15
N SER A 42 11.68 -11.73 0.31
CA SER A 42 12.46 -11.51 -0.92
C SER A 42 11.57 -10.96 -2.03
N LYS A 43 12.07 -9.95 -2.76
CA LYS A 43 11.36 -9.38 -3.89
C LYS A 43 11.17 -10.38 -5.04
N ASP A 44 12.08 -11.33 -5.21
CA ASP A 44 12.06 -12.23 -6.36
C ASP A 44 10.93 -13.26 -6.31
N HIS A 45 10.40 -13.54 -5.12
CA HIS A 45 9.34 -14.53 -4.90
C HIS A 45 7.94 -13.91 -4.85
N PHE A 46 7.85 -12.58 -4.74
CA PHE A 46 6.60 -11.89 -4.45
C PHE A 46 6.35 -10.70 -5.37
N VAL A 47 5.07 -10.49 -5.66
CA VAL A 47 4.57 -9.26 -6.25
C VAL A 47 4.06 -8.37 -5.11
N PHE A 48 4.42 -7.09 -5.13
CA PHE A 48 4.01 -6.11 -4.12
C PHE A 48 2.98 -5.15 -4.66
N GLY A 49 2.05 -4.73 -3.81
CA GLY A 49 1.10 -3.66 -4.06
C GLY A 49 1.07 -2.67 -2.90
N VAL A 50 0.59 -1.47 -3.17
CA VAL A 50 0.35 -0.44 -2.16
C VAL A 50 -1.10 0.04 -2.30
N CYS A 51 -1.82 0.18 -1.20
CA CYS A 51 -3.12 0.83 -1.17
C CYS A 51 -3.17 1.92 -0.10
N ALA A 52 -4.04 2.91 -0.32
CA ALA A 52 -4.32 3.95 0.65
C ALA A 52 -5.55 3.60 1.49
N ILE A 53 -5.53 4.01 2.75
CA ILE A 53 -6.63 3.89 3.71
C ILE A 53 -6.98 5.28 4.22
N ASP A 54 -8.25 5.67 4.14
CA ASP A 54 -8.73 6.94 4.71
C ASP A 54 -9.13 6.82 6.18
N GLN A 55 -9.61 7.93 6.76
CA GLN A 55 -9.97 8.00 8.18
C GLN A 55 -11.21 7.17 8.55
N ASP A 56 -12.05 6.85 7.56
CA ASP A 56 -13.27 6.07 7.72
C ASP A 56 -13.01 4.58 7.46
N GLY A 57 -11.78 4.21 7.10
CA GLY A 57 -11.34 2.85 6.84
C GLY A 57 -11.55 2.38 5.39
N ASN A 58 -11.90 3.28 4.47
CA ASN A 58 -12.06 2.91 3.06
C ASN A 58 -10.68 2.64 2.44
N VAL A 59 -10.59 1.54 1.69
CA VAL A 59 -9.35 1.08 1.07
C VAL A 59 -9.39 1.34 -0.43
N SER A 60 -8.36 1.99 -0.97
CA SER A 60 -8.21 2.17 -2.42
C SER A 60 -7.89 0.84 -3.11
N PRO A 61 -8.07 0.75 -4.44
CA PRO A 61 -7.42 -0.29 -5.23
C PRO A 61 -5.91 -0.33 -4.96
N ALA A 62 -5.35 -1.54 -4.98
CA ALA A 62 -3.91 -1.72 -4.88
C ALA A 62 -3.23 -1.32 -6.19
N VAL A 63 -2.08 -0.64 -6.08
CA VAL A 63 -1.24 -0.26 -7.21
C VAL A 63 0.14 -0.91 -7.10
N TYR A 64 0.74 -1.26 -8.24
CA TYR A 64 2.11 -1.77 -8.28
C TYR A 64 3.10 -0.62 -8.10
N PRO A 65 4.10 -0.75 -7.20
CA PRO A 65 5.15 0.25 -7.07
C PRO A 65 6.06 0.22 -8.30
N VAL A 66 6.46 1.40 -8.75
CA VAL A 66 7.46 1.56 -9.81
C VAL A 66 8.86 1.69 -9.18
N PRO A 67 9.93 1.28 -9.88
CA PRO A 67 11.29 1.53 -9.42
C PRO A 67 11.49 3.03 -9.10
N ALA A 68 12.09 3.32 -7.95
CA ALA A 68 12.58 4.66 -7.65
C ALA A 68 13.73 4.97 -8.61
N ARG A 69 13.77 6.20 -9.14
CA ARG A 69 14.86 6.69 -10.00
C ARG A 69 16.04 7.19 -9.18
#